data_AF-A0AAF0WP50-F1
#
_entry.id   AF-A0AAF0WP50-F1
#
_cell.length_a   1.000
_cell.length_b   1.000
_cell.length_c   1.000
_cell.angle_alpha   90.00
_cell.angle_beta   90.00
_cell.angle_gamma   90.00
#
_symmetry.space_group_name_H-M   'P 1'
#
loop_
_entity.id
_entity.type
_entity.pdbx_description
1 polymer ?
#
loop_
_entity_poly.entity_id
_entity_poly.type
_entity_poly.pdbx_seq_one_letter_code
_entity_poly.pdbx_strand_id
1 'polypeptide(L)'
;MDAAEFTELVQSLQGEKVCVSSIFHKAYIEVNEEGTEAAASTAVRFRRCCGRVKPPGFVADHPFMFMIREETSRIVFFTGAVLNPLLAT
;
A
#
# COMPACT_ATOMS: atom_id res chain seq x y z
N MET A 1 2.22 10.62 -33.22
CA MET A 1 1.49 10.48 -31.95
C MET A 1 0.23 9.71 -32.26
N ASP A 2 0.09 8.53 -31.65
CA ASP A 2 -1.05 7.65 -31.88
C ASP A 2 -2.32 8.34 -31.36
N ALA A 3 -3.37 8.36 -32.16
CA ALA A 3 -4.65 8.94 -31.75
C ALA A 3 -5.40 7.91 -30.92
N ALA A 4 -5.88 8.28 -29.74
CA ALA A 4 -6.70 7.40 -28.92
C ALA A 4 -8.17 7.51 -29.36
N GLU A 5 -8.81 6.36 -29.61
CA GLU A 5 -10.21 6.28 -30.02
C GLU A 5 -11.12 6.27 -28.77
N PHE A 6 -11.64 7.44 -28.38
CA PHE A 6 -12.56 7.61 -27.25
C PHE A 6 -14.04 7.69 -27.67
N THR A 7 -14.40 7.05 -28.77
CA THR A 7 -15.69 7.18 -29.46
C THR A 7 -16.90 6.76 -28.61
N GLU A 8 -16.72 5.83 -27.66
CA GLU A 8 -17.75 5.42 -26.68
C GLU A 8 -17.97 6.44 -25.55
N LEU A 9 -17.00 7.35 -25.34
CA LEU A 9 -17.02 8.33 -24.24
C LEU A 9 -17.40 9.73 -24.72
N VAL A 10 -17.04 10.09 -25.95
CA VAL A 10 -17.25 11.44 -26.50
C VAL A 10 -17.71 11.36 -27.95
N GLN A 11 -18.86 11.97 -28.26
CA GLN A 11 -19.27 12.25 -29.63
C GLN A 11 -18.45 13.43 -30.16
N SER A 12 -17.37 13.14 -30.88
CA SER A 12 -16.61 14.18 -31.58
C SER A 12 -17.47 14.77 -32.69
N LEU A 13 -17.77 16.07 -32.64
CA LEU A 13 -18.69 16.67 -33.62
C LEU A 13 -18.07 16.96 -34.98
N GLN A 14 -16.74 16.97 -35.14
CA GLN A 14 -16.10 17.38 -36.42
C GLN A 14 -14.71 16.75 -36.67
N GLY A 15 -14.53 15.46 -36.38
CA GLY A 15 -13.25 14.78 -36.67
C GLY A 15 -12.07 15.21 -35.78
N GLU A 16 -12.37 15.93 -34.69
CA GLU A 16 -11.40 16.27 -33.66
C GLU A 16 -10.98 15.01 -32.89
N LYS A 17 -9.69 14.70 -32.94
CA LYS A 17 -9.09 13.59 -32.21
C LYS A 17 -8.90 13.99 -30.75
N VAL A 18 -9.53 13.26 -29.84
CA VAL A 18 -9.43 13.49 -28.40
C VAL A 18 -8.26 12.68 -27.85
N CYS A 19 -7.51 13.25 -26.91
CA CYS A 19 -6.45 12.53 -26.19
C CYS A 19 -6.53 12.85 -24.69
N VAL A 20 -6.11 11.91 -23.84
CA VAL A 20 -5.93 12.17 -22.41
C VAL A 20 -4.68 13.00 -22.23
N SER A 21 -4.82 14.20 -21.66
CA SER A 21 -3.71 15.11 -21.41
C SER A 21 -2.88 14.70 -20.19
N SER A 22 -3.55 14.29 -19.10
CA SER A 22 -2.91 13.95 -17.83
C SER A 22 -3.82 13.07 -16.97
N ILE A 23 -3.23 12.16 -16.20
CA ILE A 23 -3.91 11.38 -15.16
C ILE A 23 -3.17 11.64 -13.85
N PHE A 24 -3.89 12.05 -12.81
CA PHE A 24 -3.34 12.32 -11.49
C PHE A 24 -3.81 11.27 -10.48
N HIS A 25 -2.88 10.76 -9.67
CA HIS A 25 -3.17 9.87 -8.55
C HIS A 25 -2.46 10.40 -7.30
N LYS A 26 -3.20 10.59 -6.21
CA LYS A 26 -2.66 11.00 -4.91
C LYS A 26 -3.21 10.05 -3.85
N ALA A 27 -2.32 9.49 -3.04
CA ALA A 27 -2.63 8.62 -1.93
C ALA A 27 -1.92 9.12 -0.67
N TYR A 28 -2.52 8.87 0.50
CA TYR A 28 -1.96 9.19 1.81
C TYR A 28 -2.14 7.98 2.72
N ILE A 29 -1.09 7.65 3.48
CA ILE A 29 -1.07 6.51 4.40
C ILE A 29 -0.45 7.00 5.71
N GLU A 30 -1.17 6.79 6.80
CA GLU A 30 -0.70 7.06 8.15
C GLU A 30 -0.61 5.73 8.90
N VAL A 31 0.53 5.50 9.55
CA VAL A 31 0.75 4.33 10.39
C VAL A 31 1.11 4.84 11.78
N ASN A 32 0.24 4.52 12.74
CA ASN A 32 0.42 4.83 14.14
C ASN A 32 0.09 3.60 14.99
N GLU A 33 0.30 3.74 16.29
CA GLU A 33 0.09 2.67 17.24
C GLU A 33 -1.39 2.27 17.35
N GLU A 34 -2.33 3.20 17.25
CA GLU A 34 -3.77 2.88 17.33
C GLU A 34 -4.22 1.88 16.25
N GLY A 35 -3.58 1.88 15.08
CA GLY A 35 -3.90 0.99 13.98
C GLY A 35 -3.33 -0.44 14.06
N THR A 36 -2.46 -0.78 15.02
CA THR A 36 -1.82 -2.13 15.12
C THR A 36 -1.47 -2.56 16.56
N GLU A 37 -1.34 -1.64 17.50
CA GLU A 37 -0.94 -1.88 18.90
C GLU A 37 -2.06 -2.56 19.73
N ALA A 38 -3.33 -2.42 19.34
CA ALA A 38 -4.45 -3.14 19.96
C ALA A 38 -4.41 -4.67 19.72
N ALA A 39 -3.79 -5.13 18.64
CA ALA A 39 -3.73 -6.57 18.31
C ALA A 39 -2.56 -7.32 18.97
N ALA A 40 -1.48 -6.62 19.37
CA ALA A 40 -0.24 -7.24 19.85
C ALA A 40 -0.03 -7.19 21.38
N SER A 41 -0.80 -6.37 22.11
CA SER A 41 -0.59 -6.16 23.56
C SER A 41 -0.83 -7.42 24.43
N THR A 42 -1.57 -8.42 23.92
CA THR A 42 -1.96 -9.60 24.72
C THR A 42 -1.35 -10.93 24.23
N ALA A 43 -0.03 -11.06 24.22
CA ALA A 43 0.63 -12.36 24.04
C ALA A 43 0.89 -13.05 25.40
N VAL A 44 -0.07 -13.88 25.85
CA VAL A 44 0.06 -14.69 27.09
C VAL A 44 1.27 -15.64 26.98
N ARG A 45 2.28 -15.44 27.84
CA ARG A 45 3.50 -16.26 27.89
C ARG A 45 3.28 -17.55 28.70
N PHE A 46 2.81 -18.64 28.09
CA PHE A 46 2.90 -19.96 28.74
C PHE A 46 4.35 -20.44 28.79
N ARG A 47 5.02 -20.51 29.95
CA ARG A 47 6.35 -21.14 30.07
C ARG A 47 6.20 -22.67 29.91
N ARG A 48 6.45 -23.21 28.70
CA ARG A 48 6.79 -24.63 28.54
C ARG A 48 8.30 -24.78 28.67
N CYS A 49 8.75 -25.67 29.56
CA CYS A 49 10.15 -25.92 29.94
C CYS A 49 10.99 -26.67 28.88
N CYS A 50 10.68 -26.51 27.59
CA CYS A 50 11.41 -27.16 26.50
C CYS A 50 11.87 -26.07 25.53
N GLY A 51 13.15 -26.11 25.11
CA GLY A 51 13.87 -25.06 24.37
C GLY A 51 13.01 -24.27 23.39
N ARG A 52 12.69 -23.03 23.75
CA ARG A 52 11.98 -22.10 22.88
C ARG A 52 12.97 -21.51 21.87
N VAL A 53 12.89 -21.94 20.62
CA VAL A 53 13.40 -21.15 19.50
C VAL A 53 12.65 -19.83 19.53
N LYS A 54 13.33 -18.73 19.86
CA LYS A 54 12.72 -17.40 19.75
C LYS A 54 12.42 -17.16 18.27
N PRO A 55 11.22 -16.66 17.91
CA PRO A 55 11.00 -16.19 16.55
C PRO A 55 12.05 -15.11 16.23
N PRO A 56 12.51 -15.03 14.97
CA PRO A 56 13.42 -13.97 14.57
C PRO A 56 12.76 -12.61 14.81
N GLY A 57 13.53 -11.66 15.32
CA GLY A 57 13.07 -10.27 15.44
C GLY A 57 12.96 -9.62 14.06
N PHE A 58 11.96 -8.76 13.89
CA PHE A 58 11.85 -7.88 12.74
C PHE A 58 11.99 -6.44 13.23
N VAL A 59 12.98 -5.72 12.70
CA VAL A 59 13.25 -4.33 13.01
C VAL A 59 13.32 -3.58 11.69
N ALA A 60 12.37 -2.68 11.46
CA ALA A 60 12.26 -1.87 10.25
C ALA A 60 12.94 -0.49 10.44
N ASP A 61 14.23 -0.49 10.79
CA ASP A 61 15.05 0.70 11.05
C ASP A 61 15.82 1.21 9.83
N HIS A 62 15.50 0.69 8.64
CA HIS A 62 16.11 1.00 7.35
C HIS A 62 15.05 0.93 6.25
N PRO A 63 15.30 1.42 5.03
CA PRO A 63 14.29 1.46 3.97
C PRO A 63 13.59 0.12 3.73
N PHE A 64 12.26 0.14 3.70
CA PHE A 64 11.44 -1.06 3.54
C PHE A 64 10.26 -0.82 2.60
N MET A 65 9.73 -1.90 2.02
CA MET A 65 8.50 -1.88 1.23
C MET A 65 7.32 -2.40 2.06
N PHE A 66 6.12 -1.92 1.75
CA PHE A 66 4.88 -2.39 2.36
C PHE A 66 3.80 -2.62 1.31
N MET A 67 2.80 -3.41 1.70
CA MET A 67 1.62 -3.69 0.91
C MET A 67 0.40 -3.83 1.82
N ILE A 68 -0.68 -3.13 1.49
CA ILE A 68 -1.99 -3.35 2.10
C ILE A 68 -2.79 -4.18 1.10
N ARG A 69 -3.07 -5.43 1.44
CA ARG A 69 -3.81 -6.36 0.59
C ARG A 69 -4.95 -7.01 1.36
N GLU A 70 -6.03 -7.31 0.65
CA GLU A 70 -7.06 -8.20 1.16
C GLU A 70 -6.61 -9.65 0.96
N GLU A 71 -6.82 -10.51 1.97
CA GLU A 71 -6.20 -11.83 2.02
C GLU A 71 -6.85 -12.86 1.07
N THR A 72 -8.17 -12.81 0.92
CA THR A 72 -8.94 -13.84 0.20
C THR A 72 -8.83 -13.68 -1.32
N SER A 73 -9.16 -12.50 -1.81
CA SER A 73 -9.07 -12.08 -3.22
C SER A 73 -7.65 -11.74 -3.65
N ARG A 74 -6.75 -11.45 -2.69
CA ARG A 74 -5.36 -11.03 -2.93
C ARG A 74 -5.25 -9.68 -3.64
N ILE A 75 -6.30 -8.87 -3.63
CA ILE A 75 -6.30 -7.52 -4.20
C ILE A 75 -5.36 -6.63 -3.37
N VAL A 76 -4.51 -5.90 -4.07
CA VAL A 76 -3.60 -4.91 -3.49
C VAL A 76 -4.28 -3.55 -3.51
N PHE A 77 -4.57 -3.00 -2.33
CA PHE A 77 -5.09 -1.64 -2.19
C PHE A 77 -3.98 -0.61 -2.27
N PHE A 78 -2.86 -0.89 -1.58
CA PHE A 78 -1.71 0.00 -1.55
C PHE A 78 -0.41 -0.78 -1.61
N THR A 79 0.57 -0.19 -2.27
CA THR A 79 1.97 -0.61 -2.20
C THR A 79 2.85 0.62 -2.17
N GLY A 80 3.97 0.55 -1.45
CA GLY A 80 4.87 1.67 -1.33
C GLY A 80 6.18 1.29 -0.68
N ALA A 81 7.07 2.26 -0.63
CA ALA A 81 8.35 2.16 0.04
C ALA A 81 8.51 3.32 1.01
N VAL A 82 8.97 3.02 2.22
CA VAL A 82 9.39 4.02 3.21
C VAL A 82 10.90 4.13 3.08
N LEU A 83 11.38 5.23 2.51
CA LEU A 83 12.81 5.51 2.39
C LEU A 83 13.34 6.29 3.60
N ASN A 84 12.49 7.16 4.16
CA ASN A 84 12.79 7.92 5.36
C ASN A 84 11.49 8.18 6.14
N PRO A 85 11.29 7.56 7.32
CA PRO A 85 10.08 7.73 8.12
C PRO A 85 10.02 9.07 8.86
N LEU A 86 11.11 9.87 8.88
CA LEU A 86 11.14 11.19 9.51
C LEU A 86 10.63 12.30 8.59
N LEU A 87 10.45 12.01 7.30
CA LEU A 87 9.87 12.95 6.36
C LEU A 87 8.36 12.76 6.39
N ALA A 88 7.67 13.55 7.23
CA ALA A 88 6.23 13.73 7.08
C ALA A 88 5.99 14.57 5.82
N THR A 89 5.34 14.00 4.81
CA THR A 89 4.92 14.68 3.58
C THR A 89 3.41 14.70 3.44
#